data_AF-A0A957TUB9-F1
#
_entry.id   AF-A0A957TUB9-F1
#
_cell.length_a   1.000
_cell.length_b   1.000
_cell.length_c   1.000
_cell.angle_alpha   90.00
_cell.angle_beta   90.00
_cell.angle_gamma   90.00
#
_symmetry.space_group_name_H-M   'P 1'
#
loop_
_entity.id
_entity.type
_entity.pdbx_description
1 polymer ?
#
loop_
_entity_poly.entity_id
_entity_poly.type
_entity_poly.pdbx_seq_one_letter_code
_entity_poly.pdbx_strand_id
1 'polypeptide(L)'
;TLDGCCDHRAIIPDEALHHHAAENIAQADALLFGRVTYAMMAEAWRMPGQTGVRPDWMDEWMLPFAQTIDVAKKYVVSSILERVDWNAVPARGSERGRSAA
;
A
#
# COMPACT_ATOMS: atom_id res chain seq x y z
N THR A 1 15.94 4.76 -7.50
CA THR A 1 17.37 5.08 -7.27
C THR A 1 17.79 6.22 -8.19
N LEU A 2 19.01 6.77 -8.03
CA LEU A 2 19.47 7.97 -8.75
C LEU A 2 19.55 7.81 -10.28
N ASP A 3 19.60 6.57 -10.75
CA ASP A 3 19.53 6.17 -12.16
C ASP A 3 18.09 6.12 -12.73
N GLY A 4 17.08 6.50 -11.93
CA GLY A 4 15.68 6.46 -12.33
C GLY A 4 15.01 5.08 -12.21
N CYS A 5 15.70 4.08 -11.63
CA CYS A 5 15.10 2.77 -11.41
C CYS A 5 14.11 2.78 -10.22
N CYS A 6 12.90 2.27 -10.43
CA CYS A 6 11.89 2.08 -9.38
C CYS A 6 11.75 0.58 -9.07
N ASP A 7 12.69 0.03 -8.29
CA ASP A 7 12.65 -1.35 -7.79
C ASP A 7 12.62 -1.37 -6.25
N HIS A 8 11.62 -2.05 -5.68
CA HIS A 8 11.46 -2.18 -4.23
C HIS A 8 12.63 -2.91 -3.56
N ARG A 9 13.31 -3.81 -4.28
CA ARG A 9 14.46 -4.57 -3.79
C ARG A 9 15.78 -3.79 -3.83
N ALA A 10 15.79 -2.65 -4.52
CA ALA A 10 16.97 -1.80 -4.65
C ALA A 10 17.06 -0.73 -3.55
N ILE A 11 16.03 -0.62 -2.69
CA ILE A 11 15.97 0.34 -1.59
C ILE A 11 16.40 -0.36 -0.30
N ILE A 12 17.29 0.28 0.45
CA ILE A 12 17.58 -0.08 1.84
C ILE A 12 16.74 0.85 2.70
N PRO A 13 15.68 0.36 3.38
CA PRO A 13 14.86 1.21 4.23
C PRO A 13 15.62 1.59 5.50
N ASP A 14 15.45 2.82 5.95
CA ASP A 14 15.90 3.30 7.25
C ASP A 14 14.75 3.99 8.00
N GLU A 15 15.01 4.33 9.27
CA GLU A 15 14.04 4.96 10.16
C GLU A 15 13.53 6.30 9.62
N ALA A 16 14.43 7.15 9.10
CA ALA A 16 14.06 8.46 8.58
C ALA A 16 13.14 8.34 7.36
N LEU A 17 13.41 7.39 6.47
CA LEU A 17 12.58 7.12 5.30
C LEU A 17 11.19 6.61 5.69
N HIS A 18 11.08 5.70 6.67
CA HIS A 18 9.78 5.21 7.14
C HIS A 18 8.99 6.29 7.86
N HIS A 19 9.62 7.11 8.69
CA HIS A 19 8.97 8.24 9.34
C HIS A 19 8.40 9.21 8.30
N HIS A 20 9.23 9.63 7.35
CA HIS A 20 8.80 10.54 6.29
C HIS A 20 7.66 9.96 5.44
N ALA A 21 7.72 8.66 5.12
CA ALA A 21 6.65 8.00 4.39
C ALA A 21 5.35 7.92 5.20
N ALA A 22 5.43 7.63 6.50
CA ALA A 22 4.27 7.61 7.39
C ALA A 22 3.59 8.98 7.46
N GLU A 23 4.37 10.06 7.63
CA GLU A 23 3.86 11.43 7.61
C GLU A 23 3.15 11.75 6.30
N ASN A 24 3.76 11.42 5.16
CA ASN A 24 3.18 11.66 3.84
C ASN A 24 1.85 10.90 3.65
N ILE A 25 1.79 9.63 4.08
CA ILE A 25 0.56 8.83 4.01
C ILE A 25 -0.52 9.43 4.92
N ALA A 26 -0.16 9.87 6.13
CA ALA A 26 -1.11 10.44 7.08
C ALA A 26 -1.77 11.74 6.58
N GLN A 27 -1.13 12.48 5.67
CA GLN A 27 -1.71 13.67 5.03
C GLN A 27 -2.64 13.34 3.86
N ALA A 28 -2.67 12.09 3.39
CA ALA A 28 -3.45 11.69 2.23
C ALA A 28 -4.81 11.10 2.63
N ASP A 29 -5.88 11.52 1.95
CA ASP A 29 -7.22 10.96 2.15
C ASP A 29 -7.31 9.48 1.70
N ALA A 30 -6.49 9.10 0.71
CA ALA A 30 -6.41 7.73 0.21
C ALA A 30 -5.11 7.47 -0.56
N LEU A 31 -4.73 6.19 -0.63
CA LEU A 31 -3.63 5.68 -1.44
C LEU A 31 -4.17 5.03 -2.72
N LEU A 32 -3.43 5.15 -3.81
CA LEU A 32 -3.73 4.51 -5.09
C LEU A 32 -2.65 3.47 -5.41
N PHE A 33 -3.05 2.22 -5.56
CA PHE A 33 -2.14 1.12 -5.89
C PHE A 33 -2.53 0.41 -7.18
N GLY A 34 -1.51 -0.04 -7.91
CA GLY A 34 -1.68 -1.12 -8.88
C GLY A 34 -1.72 -2.48 -8.18
N ARG A 35 -2.20 -3.52 -8.88
CA ARG A 35 -2.31 -4.90 -8.35
C ARG A 35 -1.05 -5.40 -7.62
N VAL A 36 0.13 -5.23 -8.22
CA VAL A 36 1.39 -5.79 -7.69
C VAL A 36 1.80 -5.09 -6.39
N THR A 37 1.81 -3.75 -6.39
CA THR A 37 2.11 -2.95 -5.19
C THR A 37 1.12 -3.26 -4.07
N TYR A 38 -0.17 -3.38 -4.39
CA TYR A 38 -1.19 -3.75 -3.41
C TYR A 38 -0.88 -5.09 -2.74
N ALA A 39 -0.62 -6.16 -3.52
CA ALA A 39 -0.34 -7.49 -2.97
C ALA A 39 0.90 -7.49 -2.07
N MET A 40 2.00 -6.90 -2.56
CA MET A 40 3.27 -6.82 -1.83
C MET A 40 3.12 -6.03 -0.51
N MET A 41 2.45 -4.87 -0.56
CA MET A 41 2.28 -4.03 0.63
C MET A 41 1.30 -4.65 1.63
N ALA A 42 0.22 -5.28 1.16
CA ALA A 42 -0.76 -5.94 2.02
C ALA A 42 -0.20 -7.19 2.70
N GLU A 43 0.72 -7.90 2.04
CA GLU A 43 1.41 -9.05 2.63
C GLU A 43 2.38 -8.62 3.74
N ALA A 44 3.14 -7.55 3.52
CA ALA A 44 4.16 -7.09 4.46
C ALA A 44 3.58 -6.28 5.64
N TRP A 45 2.63 -5.37 5.37
CA TRP A 45 2.26 -4.30 6.30
C TRP A 45 0.86 -4.43 6.88
N ARG A 46 0.13 -5.50 6.54
CA ARG A 46 -1.13 -5.77 7.22
C ARG A 46 -0.84 -6.10 8.67
N MET A 47 -1.38 -5.29 9.56
CA MET A 47 -1.26 -5.55 10.98
C MET A 47 -2.05 -6.83 11.33
N PRO A 48 -1.43 -7.80 12.01
CA PRO A 48 -2.17 -8.93 12.55
C PRO A 48 -3.21 -8.37 13.52
N GLY A 49 -4.47 -8.73 13.32
CA GLY A 49 -5.59 -8.21 14.12
C GLY A 49 -5.52 -8.62 15.60
N GLN A 50 -6.58 -9.26 16.11
CA GLN A 50 -6.77 -9.54 17.54
C GLN A 50 -5.65 -10.34 18.24
N THR A 51 -4.73 -10.98 17.51
CA THR A 51 -3.59 -11.70 18.08
C THR A 51 -2.46 -10.77 18.53
N GLY A 52 -2.35 -9.56 17.97
CA GLY A 52 -1.42 -8.51 18.41
C GLY A 52 0.08 -8.82 18.32
N VAL A 53 0.48 -9.96 17.76
CA VAL A 53 1.90 -10.35 17.69
C VAL A 53 2.55 -9.69 16.49
N ARG A 54 3.45 -8.74 16.75
CA ARG A 54 4.32 -8.13 15.74
C ARG A 54 5.25 -9.21 15.15
N PRO A 55 5.47 -9.25 13.84
CA PRO A 55 6.47 -10.14 13.24
C PRO A 55 7.88 -9.85 13.77
N ASP A 56 8.71 -10.89 13.94
CA ASP A 56 10.09 -10.74 14.44
C ASP A 56 10.99 -9.90 13.52
N TRP A 57 10.66 -9.82 12.23
CA TRP A 57 11.41 -9.01 11.27
C TRP A 57 11.10 -7.50 11.37
N MET A 58 10.02 -7.11 12.06
CA MET A 58 9.58 -5.73 12.14
C MET A 58 10.18 -5.05 13.36
N ASP A 59 11.11 -4.14 13.12
CA ASP A 59 11.68 -3.29 14.16
C ASP A 59 10.66 -2.26 14.69
N GLU A 60 10.93 -1.72 15.88
CA GLU A 60 10.04 -0.75 16.54
C GLU A 60 9.85 0.55 15.72
N TRP A 61 10.91 1.03 15.08
CA TRP A 61 10.87 2.24 14.24
C TRP A 61 9.98 2.08 12.99
N MET A 62 9.64 0.85 12.60
CA MET A 62 8.73 0.58 11.48
C MET A 62 7.25 0.65 11.88
N LEU A 63 6.93 0.62 13.18
CA LEU A 63 5.55 0.56 13.68
C LEU A 63 4.67 1.74 13.24
N PRO A 64 5.12 3.00 13.29
CA PRO A 64 4.30 4.12 12.82
C PRO A 64 3.90 3.97 11.35
N PHE A 65 4.87 3.59 10.49
CA PHE A 65 4.59 3.34 9.09
C PHE A 65 3.56 2.21 8.92
N ALA A 66 3.78 1.06 9.58
CA ALA A 66 2.89 -0.10 9.50
C ALA A 66 1.46 0.26 9.92
N GLN A 67 1.28 0.96 11.04
CA GLN A 67 -0.02 1.39 11.54
C GLN A 67 -0.71 2.37 10.58
N THR A 68 0.03 3.39 10.11
CA THR A 68 -0.51 4.42 9.23
C THR A 68 -0.96 3.84 7.88
N ILE A 69 -0.14 2.98 7.26
CA ILE A 69 -0.50 2.37 5.99
C ILE A 69 -1.61 1.32 6.16
N ASP A 70 -1.65 0.57 7.26
CA ASP A 70 -2.68 -0.44 7.51
C ASP A 70 -4.08 0.16 7.49
N VAL A 71 -4.28 1.28 8.20
CA VAL A 71 -5.58 1.94 8.33
C VAL A 71 -5.91 2.87 7.17
N ALA A 72 -4.95 3.27 6.32
CA ALA A 72 -5.21 4.18 5.20
C ALA A 72 -6.23 3.60 4.21
N LYS A 73 -7.14 4.44 3.70
CA LYS A 73 -8.06 4.04 2.61
C LYS A 73 -7.27 3.79 1.35
N LYS A 74 -7.56 2.71 0.62
CA LYS A 74 -6.83 2.34 -0.60
C LYS A 74 -7.79 2.17 -1.78
N TYR A 75 -7.36 2.59 -2.96
CA TYR A 75 -7.98 2.26 -4.24
C TYR A 75 -7.03 1.38 -5.03
N VAL A 76 -7.53 0.26 -5.56
CA VAL A 76 -6.70 -0.69 -6.31
C VAL A 76 -7.14 -0.74 -7.77
N VAL A 77 -6.26 -0.33 -8.67
CA VAL A 77 -6.50 -0.35 -10.12
C VAL A 77 -5.97 -1.66 -10.69
N SER A 78 -6.88 -2.46 -11.25
CA SER A 78 -6.57 -3.74 -11.88
C SER A 78 -7.72 -4.20 -12.78
N SER A 79 -7.40 -4.82 -13.92
CA SER A 79 -8.40 -5.46 -14.79
C SER A 79 -8.74 -6.90 -14.39
N ILE A 80 -7.91 -7.53 -13.55
CA ILE A 80 -8.00 -8.97 -13.22
C ILE A 80 -8.16 -9.26 -11.72
N LEU A 81 -8.00 -8.25 -10.87
CA LEU A 81 -8.18 -8.42 -9.42
C LEU A 81 -9.62 -8.08 -9.06
N GLU A 82 -10.42 -9.10 -8.77
CA GLU A 82 -11.86 -8.94 -8.52
C GLU A 82 -12.18 -8.53 -7.09
N ARG A 83 -11.34 -8.96 -6.14
CA ARG A 83 -11.55 -8.75 -4.70
C ARG A 83 -10.30 -8.17 -4.08
N VAL A 84 -10.52 -7.25 -3.14
CA VAL A 84 -9.51 -6.62 -2.30
C VAL A 84 -10.05 -6.56 -0.87
N ASP A 85 -9.15 -6.37 0.07
CA ASP A 85 -9.37 -6.20 1.49
C ASP A 85 -8.37 -5.16 2.01
N TRP A 86 -8.01 -5.16 3.31
CA TRP A 86 -6.99 -4.23 3.84
C TRP A 86 -7.34 -2.72 3.68
N ASN A 87 -8.59 -2.39 4.01
CA ASN A 87 -9.20 -1.07 3.82
C ASN A 87 -9.12 -0.56 2.36
N ALA A 88 -9.17 -1.48 1.40
CA ALA A 88 -9.12 -1.17 -0.02
C ALA A 88 -10.47 -1.34 -0.74
N VAL A 89 -10.63 -0.63 -1.84
CA VAL A 89 -11.76 -0.73 -2.77
C VAL A 89 -11.22 -0.89 -4.20
N PRO A 90 -11.77 -1.79 -5.04
CA PRO A 90 -11.39 -1.86 -6.45
C PRO A 90 -11.76 -0.55 -7.17
N ALA A 91 -10.82 0.02 -7.91
CA ALA A 91 -11.05 1.17 -8.77
C ALA A 91 -11.13 0.72 -10.22
N ARG A 92 -12.33 0.78 -10.80
CA ARG A 92 -12.58 0.50 -12.22
C ARG A 92 -12.76 1.82 -12.96
N GLY A 93 -12.19 1.92 -14.17
CA GLY A 93 -12.52 3.01 -15.07
C GLY A 93 -14.02 3.00 -15.38
N SER A 94 -14.66 4.16 -15.47
CA SER A 94 -16.01 4.23 -16.03
C SER A 94 -15.92 3.90 -17.52
N GLU A 95 -16.79 3.01 -18.00
CA GLU A 95 -16.97 2.83 -19.44
C GLU A 95 -17.65 4.08 -20.02
N ARG A 96 -16.87 5.11 -20.40
CA ARG A 96 -17.33 6.08 -21.39
C ARG A 96 -16.99 5.54 -22.77
N GLY A 97 -18.00 5.04 -23.48
CA GLY A 97 -17.92 4.84 -24.93
C GLY A 97 -17.91 3.38 -25.38
N ARG A 98 -19.00 2.66 -25.15
CA ARG A 98 -19.58 1.84 -26.24
C ARG A 98 -20.92 2.44 -26.58
N SER A 99 -20.92 3.38 -27.53
CA SER A 99 -22.13 3.69 -28.28
C SER A 99 -22.51 2.39 -28.98
N ALA A 100 -23.67 1.84 -28.63
CA ALA A 100 -24.32 0.88 -29.50
C ALA A 100 -24.55 1.59 -30.85
N ALA A 101 -23.99 1.00 -31.91
CA ALA A 101 -24.39 1.22 -33.28
C ALA A 101 -24.81 -0.16 -33.83
#